data_AF-A0A3D3UHM8-F1
#
_entry.id   AF-A0A3D3UHM8-F1
#
_cell.length_a   1.000
_cell.length_b   1.000
_cell.length_c   1.000
_cell.angle_alpha   90.00
_cell.angle_beta   90.00
_cell.angle_gamma   90.00
#
_symmetry.space_group_name_H-M   'P 1'
#
loop_
_entity.id
_entity.type
_entity.pdbx_description
1 polymer ?
#
loop_
_entity_poly.entity_id
_entity_poly.type
_entity_poly.pdbx_seq_one_letter_code
_entity_poly.pdbx_strand_id
1 'polypeptide(L)'
;MSDAALDLGFDPDALREKYRQERDKRIRQDGNEQYQEVKGEFAHYVEDPYVEEEIVREPLFDEVEIAIIGGGFGGLLAGARLREAGIKDIRMIEKGADFGGTWYWNR
;
A
#
# COMPACT_ATOMS: atom_id res chain seq x y z
N MET A 1 -31.33 8.58 -33.13
CA MET A 1 -29.96 8.13 -33.48
C MET A 1 -29.87 6.72 -32.96
N SER A 2 -29.80 5.76 -33.87
CA SER A 2 -30.03 4.35 -33.61
C SER A 2 -29.05 3.80 -32.58
N ASP A 3 -29.63 3.16 -31.57
CA ASP A 3 -29.04 2.11 -30.75
C ASP A 3 -28.29 1.10 -31.65
N ALA A 4 -27.02 1.37 -31.90
CA ALA A 4 -26.05 0.30 -31.93
C ALA A 4 -25.57 0.12 -30.48
N ALA A 5 -26.49 -0.35 -29.62
CA ALA A 5 -26.05 -0.98 -28.39
C ALA A 5 -25.05 -2.05 -28.83
N LEU A 6 -23.82 -1.95 -28.34
CA LEU A 6 -22.79 -2.97 -28.55
C LEU A 6 -23.46 -4.33 -28.35
N ASP A 7 -23.42 -5.20 -29.36
CA ASP A 7 -23.85 -6.58 -29.18
C ASP A 7 -22.83 -7.24 -28.25
N LEU A 8 -23.10 -7.17 -26.95
CA LEU A 8 -22.19 -7.61 -25.90
C LEU A 8 -22.20 -9.13 -25.75
N GLY A 9 -23.13 -9.85 -26.39
CA GLY A 9 -23.32 -11.29 -26.20
C GLY A 9 -23.85 -11.67 -24.80
N PHE A 10 -24.26 -10.71 -23.98
CA PHE A 10 -24.92 -10.90 -22.68
C PHE A 10 -25.81 -9.70 -22.33
N ASP A 11 -26.72 -9.89 -21.36
CA ASP A 11 -27.55 -8.83 -20.80
C ASP A 11 -26.77 -8.06 -19.70
N PRO A 12 -26.38 -6.79 -19.93
CA PRO A 12 -25.62 -6.00 -18.97
C PRO A 12 -26.41 -5.67 -17.70
N ASP A 13 -27.74 -5.59 -17.77
CA ASP A 13 -28.57 -5.28 -16.59
C ASP A 13 -28.75 -6.51 -15.70
N ALA A 14 -28.92 -7.70 -16.29
CA ALA A 14 -28.86 -8.96 -15.55
C ALA A 14 -27.50 -9.17 -14.86
N LEU A 15 -26.39 -8.83 -15.53
CA LEU A 15 -25.04 -8.90 -14.94
C LEU A 15 -24.89 -7.93 -13.75
N ARG A 16 -25.34 -6.68 -13.92
CA ARG A 16 -25.33 -5.68 -12.83
C ARG A 16 -26.17 -6.13 -11.63
N GLU A 17 -27.31 -6.74 -11.88
CA GLU A 17 -28.17 -7.27 -10.83
C GLU A 17 -27.48 -8.42 -10.08
N LYS A 18 -26.83 -9.33 -10.80
CA LYS A 18 -26.02 -10.38 -10.19
C LYS A 18 -24.90 -9.80 -9.31
N TYR A 19 -24.21 -8.74 -9.76
CA TYR A 19 -23.20 -8.05 -8.96
C TYR A 19 -23.77 -7.43 -7.69
N ARG A 20 -24.96 -6.81 -7.74
CA ARG A 20 -25.64 -6.27 -6.55
C ARG A 20 -25.95 -7.37 -5.54
N GLN A 21 -26.53 -8.48 -6.00
CA GLN A 21 -26.84 -9.62 -5.14
C GLN A 21 -25.59 -10.20 -4.47
N GLU A 22 -24.46 -10.32 -5.19
CA GLU A 22 -23.21 -10.84 -4.62
C GLU A 22 -22.52 -9.85 -3.66
N ARG A 23 -22.61 -8.54 -3.93
CA ARG A 23 -22.15 -7.48 -3.03
C ARG A 23 -22.95 -7.52 -1.72
N ASP A 24 -24.27 -7.53 -1.80
CA ASP A 24 -25.16 -7.41 -0.64
C ASP A 24 -25.01 -8.57 0.35
N LYS A 25 -24.61 -9.76 -0.12
CA LYS A 25 -24.22 -10.90 0.75
C LYS A 25 -23.02 -10.63 1.66
N ARG A 26 -22.17 -9.66 1.31
CA ARG A 26 -20.86 -9.40 1.95
C ARG A 26 -20.78 -8.02 2.61
N ILE A 27 -21.78 -7.17 2.42
CA ILE A 27 -21.88 -5.90 3.14
C ILE A 27 -22.11 -6.22 4.62
N ARG A 28 -21.23 -5.71 5.47
CA ARG A 28 -21.36 -5.81 6.92
C ARG A 28 -21.55 -4.44 7.55
N GLN A 29 -22.35 -4.39 8.62
CA GLN A 29 -22.64 -3.14 9.34
C GLN A 29 -21.43 -2.60 10.10
N ASP A 30 -20.55 -3.49 10.58
CA ASP A 30 -19.34 -3.18 11.31
C ASP A 30 -18.16 -2.78 10.40
N GLY A 31 -18.33 -2.77 9.07
CA GLY A 31 -17.36 -2.17 8.14
C GLY A 31 -15.93 -2.68 8.34
N ASN A 32 -14.99 -1.77 8.58
CA ASN A 32 -13.58 -2.11 8.83
C ASN A 32 -13.33 -2.68 10.24
N GLU A 33 -14.23 -2.47 11.18
CA GLU A 33 -14.10 -2.98 12.56
C GLU A 33 -14.24 -4.51 12.62
N GLN A 34 -14.65 -5.13 11.51
CA GLN A 34 -14.62 -6.58 11.36
C GLN A 34 -13.20 -7.18 11.41
N TYR A 35 -12.17 -6.36 11.19
CA TYR A 35 -10.77 -6.79 11.20
C TYR A 35 -10.12 -6.49 12.55
N GLN A 36 -9.32 -7.42 13.03
CA GLN A 36 -8.52 -7.23 14.23
C GLN A 36 -7.17 -6.62 13.86
N GLU A 37 -6.73 -5.67 14.66
CA GLU A 37 -5.40 -5.10 14.51
C GLU A 37 -4.34 -6.12 14.91
N VAL A 38 -3.23 -6.14 14.19
CA VAL A 38 -2.11 -7.06 14.39
C VAL A 38 -1.24 -6.56 15.55
N LYS A 39 -1.75 -6.71 16.77
CA LYS A 39 -1.14 -6.28 18.03
C LYS A 39 -1.12 -7.42 19.06
N GLY A 40 -0.39 -7.21 20.16
CA GLY A 40 -0.29 -8.19 21.25
C GLY A 40 0.32 -9.50 20.75
N GLU A 41 -0.39 -10.61 20.94
CA GLU A 41 0.05 -11.94 20.49
C GLU A 41 0.31 -12.01 18.97
N PHE A 42 -0.33 -11.14 18.18
CA PHE A 42 -0.18 -11.10 16.72
C PHE A 42 0.93 -10.16 16.24
N ALA A 43 1.59 -9.40 17.13
CA ALA A 43 2.55 -8.37 16.73
C ALA A 43 3.71 -8.89 15.86
N HIS A 44 4.10 -10.16 16.04
CA HIS A 44 5.14 -10.80 15.23
C HIS A 44 4.82 -10.85 13.73
N TYR A 45 3.54 -10.79 13.33
CA TYR A 45 3.16 -10.77 11.90
C TYR A 45 3.47 -9.45 11.20
N VAL A 46 3.78 -8.37 11.94
CA VAL A 46 4.21 -7.09 11.37
C VAL A 46 5.70 -6.82 11.56
N GLU A 47 6.44 -7.75 12.17
CA GLU A 47 7.90 -7.68 12.23
C GLU A 47 8.49 -8.02 10.85
N ASP A 48 9.72 -7.59 10.60
CA ASP A 48 10.41 -7.89 9.35
C ASP A 48 10.86 -9.36 9.32
N PRO A 49 10.31 -10.21 8.43
CA PRO A 49 10.69 -11.62 8.38
C PRO A 49 11.96 -11.86 7.54
N TYR A 50 12.46 -10.85 6.80
CA TYR A 50 13.57 -10.98 5.87
C TYR A 50 14.86 -10.34 6.38
N VAL A 51 14.81 -9.66 7.53
CA VAL A 51 16.00 -9.17 8.20
C VAL A 51 16.74 -10.34 8.88
N GLU A 52 17.97 -10.62 8.44
CA GLU A 52 18.79 -11.70 9.04
C GLU A 52 19.42 -11.26 10.37
N GLU A 53 19.84 -9.99 10.46
CA GLU A 53 20.50 -9.42 11.62
C GLU A 53 19.91 -8.03 11.96
N GLU A 54 19.78 -7.74 13.25
CA GLU A 54 19.26 -6.45 13.70
C GLU A 54 20.12 -5.29 13.20
N ILE A 55 19.50 -4.35 12.50
CA ILE A 55 20.18 -3.14 12.02
C ILE A 55 20.30 -2.14 13.17
N VAL A 56 21.46 -2.16 13.84
CA VAL A 56 21.78 -1.20 14.90
C VAL A 56 22.40 0.05 14.30
N ARG A 57 21.73 1.20 14.47
CA ARG A 57 22.22 2.53 14.08
C ARG A 57 21.75 3.58 15.07
N GLU A 58 22.57 4.60 15.29
CA GLU A 58 22.22 5.71 16.17
C GLU A 58 20.98 6.47 15.67
N PRO A 59 20.07 6.89 16.57
CA PRO A 59 18.94 7.73 16.20
C PRO A 59 19.43 9.09 15.69
N LEU A 60 18.70 9.63 14.71
CA LEU A 60 18.95 10.95 14.14
C LEU A 60 17.93 11.95 14.72
N PHE A 61 18.42 13.09 15.21
CA PHE A 61 17.61 14.17 15.83
C PHE A 61 17.76 15.51 15.09
N ASP A 62 18.30 15.48 13.87
CA ASP A 62 18.45 16.63 12.99
C ASP A 62 17.19 16.90 12.17
N GLU A 63 17.15 18.09 11.58
CA GLU A 63 16.09 18.52 10.66
C GLU A 63 16.50 18.22 9.21
N VAL A 64 15.51 17.92 8.37
CA VAL A 64 15.70 17.75 6.92
C VAL A 64 14.62 18.54 6.18
N GLU A 65 14.93 19.04 5.00
CA GLU A 65 13.98 19.75 4.14
C GLU A 65 12.79 18.84 3.76
N ILE A 66 13.06 17.57 3.40
CA ILE A 66 12.01 16.60 3.06
C ILE A 66 12.26 15.23 3.69
N ALA A 67 11.31 14.77 4.49
CA ALA A 67 11.22 13.38 4.96
C ALA A 67 10.24 12.58 4.10
N ILE A 68 10.70 11.45 3.56
CA ILE A 68 9.90 10.50 2.78
C ILE A 68 9.69 9.24 3.62
N ILE A 69 8.44 8.95 3.96
CA ILE A 69 8.07 7.73 4.68
C ILE A 69 7.69 6.64 3.67
N GLY A 70 8.47 5.57 3.65
CA GLY A 70 8.34 4.44 2.73
C GLY A 70 9.46 4.38 1.69
N GLY A 71 10.18 3.26 1.68
CA GLY A 71 11.24 2.87 0.73
C GLY A 71 10.74 2.03 -0.44
N GLY A 72 9.43 2.04 -0.73
CA GLY A 72 8.88 1.43 -1.94
C GLY A 72 9.06 2.31 -3.19
N PHE A 73 8.60 1.84 -4.35
CA PHE A 73 8.72 2.60 -5.60
C PHE A 73 8.13 4.02 -5.53
N GLY A 74 7.03 4.22 -4.82
CA GLY A 74 6.44 5.56 -4.64
C GLY A 74 7.42 6.53 -3.97
N GLY A 75 8.03 6.12 -2.86
CA GLY A 75 9.01 6.94 -2.13
C GLY A 75 10.32 7.10 -2.90
N LEU A 76 10.81 6.04 -3.54
CA LEU A 76 12.02 6.08 -4.37
C LEU A 76 11.86 7.02 -5.57
N LEU A 77 10.72 6.96 -6.26
CA LEU A 77 10.41 7.87 -7.37
C LEU A 77 10.26 9.30 -6.87
N ALA A 78 9.57 9.54 -5.75
CA ALA A 78 9.48 10.87 -5.17
C ALA A 78 10.87 11.42 -4.84
N GLY A 79 11.72 10.64 -4.17
CA GLY A 79 13.10 11.02 -3.87
C GLY A 79 13.94 11.31 -5.13
N ALA A 80 13.80 10.49 -6.17
CA ALA A 80 14.47 10.71 -7.45
C ALA A 80 14.02 12.01 -8.11
N ARG A 81 12.72 12.29 -8.17
CA ARG A 81 12.18 13.53 -8.76
C ARG A 81 12.57 14.78 -7.98
N LEU A 82 12.61 14.70 -6.66
CA LEU A 82 13.08 15.81 -5.82
C LEU A 82 14.57 16.10 -6.07
N ARG A 83 15.39 15.05 -6.20
CA ARG A 83 16.80 15.20 -6.58
C ARG A 83 16.98 15.80 -7.96
N GLU A 84 16.20 15.38 -8.96
CA GLU A 84 16.18 15.97 -10.30
C GLU A 84 15.80 17.45 -10.27
N ALA A 85 14.87 17.85 -9.37
CA ALA A 85 14.47 19.23 -9.16
C ALA A 85 15.50 20.06 -8.36
N GLY A 86 16.63 19.46 -7.96
CA GLY A 86 17.72 20.15 -7.25
C GLY A 86 17.62 20.11 -5.72
N ILE A 87 16.59 19.47 -5.15
CA ILE A 87 16.44 19.29 -3.71
C ILE A 87 17.30 18.11 -3.27
N LYS A 88 18.21 18.34 -2.33
CA LYS A 88 19.22 17.34 -1.93
C LYS A 88 19.06 16.88 -0.49
N ASP A 89 18.50 17.72 0.37
CA ASP A 89 18.29 17.43 1.77
C ASP A 89 17.02 16.60 1.96
N ILE A 90 17.15 15.31 1.67
CA ILE A 90 16.05 14.35 1.67
C ILE A 90 16.44 13.16 2.53
N ARG A 91 15.54 12.72 3.40
CA ARG A 91 15.68 11.48 4.17
C ARG A 91 14.57 10.50 3.84
N MET A 92 14.96 9.27 3.50
CA MET A 92 14.03 8.16 3.36
C MET A 92 13.99 7.37 4.67
N ILE A 93 12.78 7.04 5.13
CA ILE A 93 12.53 6.26 6.35
C ILE A 93 11.67 5.07 5.94
N GLU A 94 12.21 3.87 6.07
CA GLU A 94 11.54 2.60 5.78
C GLU A 94 11.55 1.72 7.03
N LYS A 95 10.45 0.99 7.23
CA LYS A 95 10.32 0.04 8.35
C LYS A 95 11.08 -1.26 8.03
N GLY A 96 11.03 -1.69 6.77
CA GLY A 96 11.77 -2.85 6.29
C GLY A 96 13.27 -2.61 6.33
N ALA A 97 14.03 -3.69 6.43
CA ALA A 97 15.48 -3.63 6.50
C ALA A 97 16.13 -3.21 5.17
N ASP A 98 15.38 -3.20 4.06
CA ASP A 98 15.84 -2.71 2.76
C ASP A 98 14.69 -2.08 1.95
N PHE A 99 15.01 -1.48 0.81
CA PHE A 99 14.07 -0.88 -0.12
C PHE A 99 13.21 -1.94 -0.84
N GLY A 100 12.06 -1.49 -1.34
CA GLY A 100 11.17 -2.28 -2.19
C GLY A 100 9.70 -2.15 -1.80
N GLY A 101 9.40 -1.79 -0.56
CA GLY A 101 8.02 -1.66 -0.08
C GLY A 101 7.26 -2.96 -0.27
N THR A 102 6.13 -2.94 -0.97
CA THR A 102 5.35 -4.16 -1.29
C THR A 102 6.22 -5.31 -1.81
N TRP A 103 7.21 -5.04 -2.65
CA TRP A 103 8.09 -6.04 -3.24
C TRP A 103 9.16 -6.57 -2.28
N TYR A 104 9.48 -5.81 -1.24
CA TYR A 104 10.33 -6.26 -0.15
C TYR A 104 9.56 -7.22 0.77
N TRP A 105 8.35 -6.80 1.17
CA TRP A 105 7.53 -7.46 2.18
C TRP A 105 6.78 -8.71 1.71
N ASN A 106 6.59 -8.89 0.40
CA ASN A 106 5.81 -10.00 -0.16
C ASN A 106 6.68 -10.82 -1.12
N ARG A 107 7.44 -11.76 -0.57
CA ARG A 107 8.31 -12.69 -1.31
C ARG A 107 7.75 -14.11 -1.29
#